data_AF-A0A3B9KA47-F1
#
_entry.id   AF-A0A3B9KA47-F1
#
_cell.length_a   1.000
_cell.length_b   1.000
_cell.length_c   1.000
_cell.angle_alpha   90.00
_cell.angle_beta   90.00
_cell.angle_gamma   90.00
#
_symmetry.space_group_name_H-M   'P 1'
#
loop_
_entity.id
_entity.type
_entity.pdbx_description
1 polymer ?
#
loop_
_entity_poly.entity_id
_entity_poly.type
_entity_poly.pdbx_seq_one_letter_code
_entity_poly.pdbx_strand_id
1 'polypeptide(L)' 'MGVNLRGRSFLKLLDYTPAEIRYLLDLGKDFKRLKRTGTPHRYLEGKNIVLLFEKTSTRTRCSFEVA' A
#
# COMPACT_ATOMS: atom_id res chain seq x y z
N MET A 1 -3.98 -17.74 11.84
CA MET A 1 -4.75 -16.55 12.24
C MET A 1 -4.65 -15.54 11.10
N GLY A 2 -5.76 -15.22 10.42
CA GLY A 2 -5.70 -14.35 9.24
C GLY A 2 -5.42 -12.90 9.64
N VAL A 3 -4.44 -12.26 9.00
CA VAL A 3 -4.19 -10.82 9.15
C VAL A 3 -5.30 -10.06 8.44
N ASN A 4 -6.02 -9.19 9.16
CA ASN A 4 -7.06 -8.32 8.59
C ASN A 4 -6.75 -6.86 8.92
N LEU A 5 -6.49 -6.05 7.89
CA LEU A 5 -6.17 -4.63 8.01
C LEU A 5 -7.27 -3.70 7.49
N ARG A 6 -8.46 -4.24 7.18
CA ARG A 6 -9.55 -3.44 6.61
C ARG A 6 -10.00 -2.35 7.58
N GLY A 7 -10.05 -1.11 7.11
CA GLY A 7 -10.48 0.05 7.89
C GLY A 7 -9.43 0.60 8.86
N ARG A 8 -8.19 0.08 8.84
CA ARG A 8 -7.09 0.60 9.68
C ARG A 8 -6.36 1.76 9.02
N SER A 9 -6.00 2.76 9.83
CA SER A 9 -5.09 3.84 9.45
C SER A 9 -3.63 3.41 9.62
N PHE A 10 -2.75 3.82 8.70
CA PHE A 10 -1.31 3.56 8.77
C PHE A 10 -0.57 4.86 9.13
N LEU A 11 -0.43 5.15 10.43
CA LEU A 11 0.17 6.40 10.93
C LEU A 11 1.62 6.19 11.39
N LYS A 12 1.89 5.12 12.13
CA LYS A 12 3.23 4.74 12.61
C LYS A 12 3.35 3.22 12.69
N LEU A 13 4.58 2.71 12.55
CA LEU A 13 4.86 1.26 12.59
C LEU A 13 4.51 0.61 13.93
N LEU A 14 4.59 1.38 15.02
CA LEU A 14 4.27 0.90 16.37
C LEU A 14 2.78 0.52 16.55
N ASP A 15 1.90 0.93 15.65
CA ASP A 15 0.48 0.58 15.68
C ASP A 15 0.19 -0.83 15.09
N TYR A 16 1.23 -1.53 14.64
CA TYR A 16 1.17 -2.80 13.94
C TYR A 16 2.06 -3.84 14.63
N THR A 17 1.56 -5.06 14.66
CA THR A 17 2.30 -6.23 15.11
C THR A 17 3.35 -6.64 14.07
N PRO A 18 4.42 -7.35 14.48
CA PRO A 18 5.41 -7.89 13.54
C PRO A 18 4.79 -8.76 12.44
N ALA A 19 3.72 -9.52 12.77
CA ALA A 19 3.02 -10.36 11.80
C ALA A 19 2.26 -9.54 10.73
N GLU A 20 1.61 -8.44 11.13
CA GLU A 20 0.95 -7.52 10.19
C GLU A 20 1.96 -6.84 9.27
N ILE A 21 3.10 -6.41 9.81
CA ILE A 21 4.19 -5.84 9.00
C ILE A 21 4.75 -6.88 8.03
N ARG A 22 4.97 -8.11 8.48
CA ARG A 22 5.42 -9.22 7.63
C ARG A 22 4.46 -9.43 6.45
N TYR A 23 3.16 -9.47 6.75
CA TYR A 23 2.11 -9.57 5.74
C TYR A 23 2.16 -8.43 4.71
N LEU A 24 2.33 -7.18 5.14
CA LEU A 24 2.45 -6.04 4.22
C LEU A 24 3.70 -6.12 3.32
N LEU A 25 4.82 -6.61 3.87
CA LEU A 25 6.06 -6.82 3.09
C LEU A 25 5.88 -7.92 2.03
N ASP A 26 5.27 -9.04 2.40
CA ASP A 26 5.00 -10.15 1.49
C ASP A 26 4.02 -9.71 0.38
N LEU A 27 2.98 -8.96 0.73
CA LEU A 27 2.04 -8.37 -0.22
C LEU A 27 2.73 -7.41 -1.20
N GLY A 28 3.62 -6.54 -0.71
CA GLY A 28 4.41 -5.64 -1.56
C GLY A 28 5.33 -6.39 -2.53
N LYS A 29 5.93 -7.50 -2.10
CA LYS A 29 6.74 -8.38 -2.94
C LYS A 29 5.90 -9.01 -4.06
N ASP A 30 4.69 -9.45 -3.75
CA ASP A 30 3.78 -10.05 -4.72
C ASP A 30 3.31 -9.04 -5.77
N PHE A 31 2.93 -7.82 -5.37
CA PHE A 31 2.60 -6.77 -6.33
C PHE A 31 3.76 -6.40 -7.24
N LYS A 32 4.98 -6.35 -6.70
CA LYS A 32 6.19 -6.15 -7.50
C LYS A 32 6.38 -7.28 -8.53
N ARG A 33 6.08 -8.53 -8.16
CA ARG A 33 6.11 -9.68 -9.07
C ARG A 33 5.06 -9.50 -10.18
N LEU A 34 3.80 -9.23 -9.83
CA LEU A 34 2.70 -9.05 -10.80
C LEU A 34 3.01 -7.93 -11.81
N LYS A 35 3.56 -6.81 -11.35
CA LYS A 35 3.99 -5.71 -12.21
C LYS A 35 5.10 -6.13 -13.17
N ARG A 36 6.08 -6.92 -12.70
CA ARG A 36 7.19 -7.42 -13.55
C ARG A 36 6.75 -8.45 -14.57
N THR A 37 5.75 -9.27 -14.26
CA THR A 37 5.19 -10.26 -15.18
C THR A 37 4.14 -9.68 -16.13
N GLY A 38 3.86 -8.37 -16.04
CA GLY A 38 2.83 -7.71 -16.85
C GLY A 38 1.41 -8.19 -16.54
N THR A 39 1.20 -8.85 -15.39
CA THR A 39 -0.10 -9.39 -15.01
C THR A 39 -1.00 -8.25 -14.52
N PRO A 40 -2.15 -7.97 -15.15
CA PRO A 40 -3.06 -6.92 -14.69
C PRO A 40 -3.62 -7.21 -13.28
N HIS A 41 -3.66 -6.20 -12.41
CA HIS A 41 -4.10 -6.35 -11.01
C HIS A 41 -4.84 -5.10 -10.50
N ARG A 42 -6.04 -4.83 -11.05
CA ARG A 42 -6.88 -3.67 -10.73
C ARG A 42 -7.83 -3.91 -9.55
N TYR A 43 -7.28 -4.25 -8.37
CA TYR A 43 -8.10 -4.65 -7.22
C TYR A 43 -8.92 -3.52 -6.56
N LEU A 44 -8.56 -2.26 -6.83
CA LEU A 44 -9.20 -1.07 -6.24
C LEU A 44 -9.94 -0.23 -7.28
N GLU A 45 -10.37 -0.84 -8.39
CA GLU A 45 -11.12 -0.15 -9.44
C GLU A 45 -12.38 0.54 -8.88
N GLY A 46 -12.58 1.80 -9.27
CA GLY A 46 -13.67 2.64 -8.77
C GLY A 46 -13.47 3.23 -7.37
N LYS A 47 -12.32 3.00 -6.72
CA LYS A 47 -11.96 3.68 -5.46
C LYS A 47 -11.17 4.95 -5.72
N ASN A 48 -11.39 5.96 -4.88
CA ASN A 48 -10.72 7.25 -4.95
C ASN A 48 -9.95 7.51 -3.66
N ILE A 49 -8.81 8.23 -3.78
CA ILE A 49 -8.01 8.69 -2.65
C ILE A 49 -7.78 10.21 -2.78
N VAL A 50 -7.60 10.88 -1.63
CA VAL A 50 -7.20 12.29 -1.57
C VAL A 50 -5.78 12.37 -1.04
N LEU A 51 -4.92 13.10 -1.74
CA LEU A 51 -3.53 13.32 -1.34
C LEU A 51 -3.33 14.75 -0.86
N LEU A 52 -3.18 14.92 0.46
CA LEU A 52 -2.94 16.21 1.10
C LEU A 52 -1.45 16.35 1.45
N PHE A 53 -0.79 17.38 0.90
CA PHE A 53 0.62 17.66 1.13
C PHE A 53 0.79 19.09 1.65
N GLU A 54 1.22 19.23 2.90
CA GLU A 54 1.63 20.53 3.46
C GLU A 54 3.01 20.96 2.95
N LYS A 55 3.92 19.99 2.76
CA LYS A 55 5.25 20.18 2.18
C LYS A 55 5.34 19.44 0.85
N THR A 56 6.02 20.06 -0.11
CA THR A 56 6.22 19.46 -1.43
C THR A 56 7.11 18.22 -1.33
N SER A 57 6.62 17.08 -1.80
CA SER A 57 7.38 15.83 -1.91
C SER A 57 7.02 15.07 -3.18
N THR A 58 7.87 15.21 -4.21
CA THR A 58 7.65 14.58 -5.51
C THR A 58 7.64 13.05 -5.41
N ARG A 59 8.60 12.47 -4.67
CA ARG A 59 8.71 11.00 -4.57
C ARG A 59 7.49 10.39 -3.87
N THR A 60 7.01 11.01 -2.80
CA THR A 60 5.83 10.54 -2.08
C THR A 60 4.58 10.67 -2.94
N ARG A 61 4.37 11.81 -3.60
CA ARG A 61 3.22 12.01 -4.48
C ARG A 61 3.18 10.97 -5.61
N CYS A 62 4.28 10.84 -6.35
CA CYS A 62 4.36 9.88 -7.45
C CYS A 62 4.17 8.43 -6.98
N SER A 63 4.67 8.04 -5.80
CA SER A 63 4.46 6.67 -5.31
C SER A 63 3.00 6.36 -4.99
N PHE A 64 2.21 7.34 -4.53
CA PHE A 64 0.79 7.13 -4.23
C PHE A 64 -0.11 7.28 -5.47
N GLU A 65 0.27 8.11 -6.43
CA GLU A 65 -0.50 8.33 -7.66
C GLU A 65 -0.34 7.20 -8.68
N VAL A 66 0.83 6.55 -8.70
CA VAL A 66 1.15 5.46 -9.65
C VAL A 66 0.82 4.07 -9.10
N ALA A 67 0.70 3.92 -7.77
CA ALA A 67 0.37 2.64 -7.13
C ALA A 67 -1.03 2.17 -7.53
#